data_AF-A0A7V2AU51-F1
#
_entry.id   AF-A0A7V2AU51-F1
#
_cell.length_a   1.000
_cell.length_b   1.000
_cell.length_c   1.000
_cell.angle_alpha   90.00
_cell.angle_beta   90.00
_cell.angle_gamma   90.00
#
_symmetry.space_group_name_H-M   'P 1'
#
loop_
_entity.id
_entity.type
_entity.pdbx_description
1 polymer ?
#
loop_
_entity_poly.entity_id
_entity_poly.type
_entity_poly.pdbx_seq_one_letter_code
_entity_poly.pdbx_strand_id
1 'polypeptide(L)'
;MKVKLLDLVPQYESIRGEIQEAVERVMASQQFILGEAVREFEEDLARYCGTRYAVGVASGSDAILLSLMACGIGEGDEVVTTPYT
;
A
#
# COMPACT_ATOMS: atom_id res chain seq x y z
N MET A 1 4.99 -34.47 6.05
CA MET A 1 4.31 -33.33 5.39
C MET A 1 4.94 -32.04 5.92
N LYS A 2 5.39 -31.13 5.05
CA LYS A 2 6.03 -29.87 5.48
C LYS A 2 4.98 -28.76 5.47
N VAL A 3 4.63 -28.22 6.63
CA VAL A 3 3.70 -27.08 6.76
C VAL A 3 4.50 -25.80 6.66
N LYS A 4 4.17 -24.94 5.70
CA LYS A 4 4.81 -23.62 5.55
C LYS A 4 4.14 -22.63 6.49
N LEU A 5 4.91 -21.68 7.04
CA LEU A 5 4.39 -20.60 7.89
C LEU A 5 3.44 -19.67 7.12
N LEU A 6 3.75 -19.37 5.86
CA LEU A 6 2.92 -18.61 4.94
C LEU A 6 3.11 -19.19 3.53
N ASP A 7 2.03 -19.57 2.86
CA ASP A 7 2.06 -20.06 1.47
C ASP A 7 1.18 -19.19 0.59
N LEU A 8 1.81 -18.32 -0.21
CA LEU A 8 1.11 -17.39 -1.09
C LEU A 8 0.79 -18.01 -2.46
N VAL A 9 1.32 -19.20 -2.77
CA VAL A 9 1.10 -19.86 -4.06
C VAL A 9 -0.40 -20.10 -4.32
N PRO A 10 -1.18 -20.67 -3.38
CA PRO A 10 -2.60 -20.91 -3.63
C PRO A 10 -3.40 -19.61 -3.80
N GLN A 11 -3.05 -18.56 -3.07
CA GLN A 11 -3.69 -17.25 -3.20
C GLN A 11 -3.43 -16.67 -4.59
N TYR A 12 -2.17 -16.61 -5.02
CA TYR A 12 -1.81 -16.11 -6.34
C TYR A 12 -2.52 -16.88 -7.45
N GLU A 13 -2.55 -18.21 -7.37
CA GLU A 13 -3.23 -19.03 -8.38
C GLU A 13 -4.75 -18.73 -8.45
N SER A 14 -5.40 -18.39 -7.32
CA SER A 14 -6.82 -18.01 -7.32
C SER A 14 -7.14 -16.67 -7.99
N ILE A 15 -6.18 -15.75 -8.07
CA ILE A 15 -6.36 -14.39 -8.64
C ILE A 15 -5.41 -14.12 -9.82
N ARG A 16 -4.80 -15.17 -10.37
CA ARG A 16 -3.72 -15.06 -11.36
C ARG A 16 -4.13 -14.27 -12.60
N GLY A 17 -5.33 -14.53 -13.11
CA GLY A 17 -5.85 -13.87 -14.32
C GLY A 17 -6.01 -12.36 -14.12
N GLU A 18 -6.60 -11.96 -12.99
CA GLU A 18 -6.81 -10.54 -12.65
C GLU A 18 -5.48 -9.79 -12.49
N ILE A 19 -4.49 -10.42 -11.86
CA ILE A 19 -3.13 -9.85 -11.74
C ILE A 19 -2.49 -9.68 -13.12
N GLN A 20 -2.55 -10.70 -13.97
CA GLN A 20 -1.96 -10.64 -15.31
C GLN A 20 -2.56 -9.51 -16.14
N GLU A 21 -3.88 -9.38 -16.13
CA GLU A 21 -4.58 -8.31 -16.84
C GLU A 21 -4.15 -6.93 -16.32
N ALA A 22 -4.09 -6.74 -15.00
CA ALA A 22 -3.66 -5.48 -14.40
C ALA A 22 -2.21 -5.12 -14.76
N VAL A 23 -1.30 -6.09 -14.72
CA VAL A 23 0.11 -5.90 -15.11
C VAL A 23 0.22 -5.55 -16.60
N GLU A 24 -0.50 -6.26 -17.47
CA GLU A 24 -0.52 -5.99 -18.91
C GLU A 24 -1.01 -4.58 -19.21
N ARG A 25 -2.06 -4.09 -18.54
CA ARG A 25 -2.54 -2.71 -18.69
C ARG A 25 -1.46 -1.68 -18.35
N VAL A 26 -0.77 -1.86 -17.23
CA VAL A 26 0.33 -0.94 -16.83
C VAL A 26 1.47 -1.00 -17.85
N MET A 27 1.87 -2.20 -18.27
CA MET A 27 2.92 -2.39 -19.29
C MET A 27 2.53 -1.76 -20.63
N ALA A 28 1.28 -1.88 -21.07
CA ALA A 28 0.82 -1.26 -22.31
C ALA A 28 0.82 0.29 -22.22
N SER A 29 0.47 0.84 -21.05
CA SER A 29 0.44 2.29 -20.83
C SER A 29 1.82 2.94 -20.67
N GLN A 30 2.84 2.16 -20.24
CA GLN A 30 4.17 2.64 -19.85
C GLN A 30 4.16 3.69 -18.71
N GLN A 31 3.04 3.87 -18.00
CA GLN A 31 2.89 4.80 -16.88
C GLN A 31 3.27 4.12 -15.56
N PHE A 32 4.57 3.99 -15.29
CA PHE A 32 5.08 3.21 -14.16
C PHE A 32 5.09 3.94 -12.82
N ILE A 33 5.01 5.28 -12.81
CA ILE A 33 5.11 6.11 -11.61
C ILE A 33 3.95 7.08 -11.59
N LEU A 34 3.20 7.10 -10.48
CA LEU A 34 2.05 8.00 -10.25
C LEU A 34 1.03 7.98 -11.41
N GLY A 35 0.83 6.80 -12.01
CA GLY A 35 -0.13 6.58 -13.09
C GLY A 35 -1.55 6.30 -12.60
N GLU A 36 -2.46 6.08 -13.55
CA GLU A 36 -3.89 5.89 -13.29
C GLU A 36 -4.19 4.77 -12.29
N ALA A 37 -3.48 3.64 -12.38
CA ALA A 37 -3.65 2.52 -11.47
C ALA A 37 -3.40 2.88 -9.99
N VAL A 38 -2.51 3.86 -9.72
CA VAL A 38 -2.26 4.37 -8.36
C VAL A 38 -3.45 5.21 -7.89
N ARG A 39 -3.95 6.10 -8.77
CA ARG A 39 -5.10 6.97 -8.47
C ARG A 39 -6.36 6.15 -8.16
N GLU A 40 -6.67 5.17 -9.00
CA GLU A 40 -7.81 4.27 -8.79
C GLU A 40 -7.68 3.52 -7.46
N PHE A 41 -6.48 3.00 -7.16
CA PHE A 41 -6.22 2.31 -5.89
C PHE A 41 -6.39 3.24 -4.68
N GLU A 42 -5.92 4.49 -4.74
CA GLU A 42 -6.10 5.46 -3.66
C GLU A 42 -7.59 5.79 -3.43
N GLU A 43 -8.38 5.95 -4.50
CA GLU A 43 -9.82 6.16 -4.41
C GLU A 43 -10.54 4.94 -3.78
N ASP A 44 -10.18 3.73 -4.22
CA ASP A 44 -10.71 2.48 -3.67
C ASP A 44 -10.34 2.29 -2.20
N LEU A 45 -9.10 2.57 -1.84
CA LEU A 45 -8.61 2.42 -0.48
C LEU A 45 -9.25 3.45 0.46
N ALA A 46 -9.42 4.70 0.01
CA ALA A 46 -10.13 5.72 0.76
C ALA A 46 -11.57 5.28 1.06
N ARG A 47 -12.27 4.74 0.05
CA ARG A 47 -13.62 4.18 0.20
C ARG A 47 -13.65 2.99 1.16
N TYR A 48 -12.71 2.06 1.00
CA TYR A 48 -12.61 0.86 1.83
C TYR A 48 -12.39 1.21 3.31
N CYS A 49 -11.50 2.16 3.59
CA CYS A 49 -11.20 2.62 4.95
C CYS A 49 -12.25 3.61 5.52
N GLY A 50 -13.24 4.04 4.73
CA GLY A 50 -14.24 5.02 5.17
C GLY A 50 -13.67 6.42 5.42
N THR A 51 -12.59 6.78 4.75
CA THR A 51 -11.93 8.10 4.87
C THR A 51 -12.12 8.93 3.61
N ARG A 52 -11.80 10.23 3.68
CA ARG A 52 -11.89 11.15 2.54
C ARG A 52 -10.74 10.97 1.55
N TYR A 53 -9.56 10.57 2.02
CA TYR A 53 -8.34 10.52 1.23
C TYR A 53 -7.49 9.31 1.59
N ALA A 54 -6.79 8.75 0.60
CA ALA A 54 -5.66 7.86 0.77
C ALA A 54 -4.50 8.35 -0.10
N VAL A 55 -3.27 8.09 0.32
CA VAL A 55 -2.05 8.46 -0.40
C VAL A 55 -1.11 7.27 -0.42
N GLY A 56 -0.78 6.79 -1.62
CA GLY A 56 0.14 5.70 -1.86
C GLY A 56 1.58 6.15 -1.63
N VAL A 57 2.31 5.36 -0.85
CA VAL A 57 3.73 5.59 -0.51
C VAL A 57 4.50 4.28 -0.62
N ALA A 58 5.83 4.34 -0.55
CA ALA A 58 6.68 3.19 -0.83
C ALA A 58 6.61 2.08 0.24
N SER A 59 6.34 2.42 1.50
CA SER A 59 6.31 1.47 2.61
C SER A 59 5.44 1.93 3.79
N GLY A 60 5.12 1.01 4.70
CA GLY A 60 4.44 1.37 5.97
C GLY A 60 5.27 2.29 6.86
N SER A 61 6.60 2.17 6.83
CA SER A 61 7.50 3.09 7.55
C SER A 61 7.42 4.50 7.00
N ASP A 62 7.40 4.65 5.67
CA ASP A 62 7.23 5.96 5.03
C ASP A 62 5.85 6.54 5.30
N ALA A 63 4.80 5.71 5.36
CA ALA A 63 3.46 6.16 5.70
C ALA A 63 3.42 6.82 7.09
N ILE A 64 4.06 6.22 8.09
CA ILE A 64 4.16 6.78 9.44
C ILE A 64 5.01 8.06 9.43
N LEU A 65 6.20 8.01 8.83
CA LEU A 65 7.12 9.15 8.79
C LEU A 65 6.49 10.37 8.11
N LEU A 66 5.89 10.19 6.93
CA LEU A 66 5.24 11.27 6.19
C LEU A 66 4.04 11.83 6.94
N SER A 67 3.29 10.99 7.66
CA SER A 67 2.18 11.45 8.50
C SER A 67 2.68 12.34 9.65
N LEU A 68 3.76 11.95 10.32
CA LEU A 68 4.38 12.77 11.38
C LEU A 68 4.92 14.09 10.83
N MET A 69 5.60 14.05 9.67
CA MET A 69 6.07 15.25 8.98
C MET A 69 4.92 16.19 8.60
N ALA A 70 3.80 15.65 8.09
CA ALA A 70 2.63 16.44 7.74
C ALA A 70 1.95 17.09 8.97
N CYS A 71 2.02 16.43 10.13
CA CYS A 71 1.59 17.00 11.42
C CYS A 71 2.58 18.01 12.01
N GLY A 72 3.73 18.23 11.39
CA GLY A 72 4.76 19.16 11.85
C GLY A 72 5.60 18.65 13.02
N ILE A 73 5.59 17.33 13.29
CA ILE A 73 6.38 16.72 14.35
C ILE A 73 7.87 16.79 14.02
N GLY A 74 8.69 17.21 14.97
CA GLY A 74 10.12 17.41 14.79
C GLY A 74 10.94 17.29 16.06
N GLU A 75 12.11 17.94 16.04
CA GLU A 75 13.02 17.94 17.19
C GLU A 75 12.37 18.58 18.42
N GLY A 76 12.43 17.90 19.55
CA GLY A 76 11.83 18.35 20.81
C GLY A 76 10.39 17.87 21.05
N ASP A 77 9.74 17.26 20.05
CA ASP A 77 8.43 16.65 20.21
C ASP A 77 8.52 15.20 20.70
N GLU A 78 7.45 14.74 21.37
CA GLU A 78 7.31 13.36 21.82
C GLU A 78 6.17 12.66 21.08
N VAL A 79 6.42 11.43 20.62
CA VAL A 79 5.40 10.56 20.01
C VAL A 79 5.25 9.31 20.87
N VAL A 80 4.08 9.14 21.49
CA VAL A 80 3.78 7.97 22.31
C VAL A 80 3.55 6.75 21.42
N THR A 81 4.20 5.63 21.75
CA THR A 81 4.07 4.36 21.03
C THR A 81 3.85 3.18 21.98
N THR A 82 3.58 2.00 21.43
CA THR A 82 3.57 0.75 22.19
C THR A 82 5.00 0.28 22.47
N PRO A 83 5.30 -0.27 23.67
CA PRO A 83 6.61 -0.88 23.94
C PRO A 83 6.83 -2.18 23.14
N TYR A 84 5.80 -2.71 22.49
CA TYR A 84 5.85 -3.88 21.61
C TYR A 84 4.98 -3.65 20.38
N THR A 85 5.60 -3.31 19.25
CA THR A 85 4.94 -3.01 17.96
C THR A 85 5.08 -4.12 16.94
#